data_AF-A0A7X3CQN8-F1
#
_entry.id   AF-A0A7X3CQN8-F1
#
_cell.length_a   1.000
_cell.length_b   1.000
_cell.length_c   1.000
_cell.angle_alpha   90.00
_cell.angle_beta   90.00
_cell.angle_gamma   90.00
#
_symmetry.space_group_name_H-M   'P 1'
#
loop_
_entity.id
_entity.type
_entity.pdbx_description
1 polymer ?
#
loop_
_entity_poly.entity_id
_entity_poly.type
_entity_poly.pdbx_seq_one_letter_code
_entity_poly.pdbx_strand_id
1 'polypeptide(L)'
;METNYQSEAYKPGDIVYVFYRNPHTQDVTHIQQAAVVNNPDNPQELAMFLYETYYPLTQEMAVYATEEEAEQAYRYYFGTASEGSFE
;
A
#
# COMPACT_ATOMS: atom_id res chain seq x y z
N MET A 1 -21.81 -4.57 -11.46
CA MET A 1 -21.11 -4.20 -10.22
C MET A 1 -20.15 -3.10 -10.58
N GLU A 2 -20.59 -1.85 -10.48
CA GLU A 2 -19.72 -0.68 -10.68
C GLU A 2 -18.76 -0.61 -9.49
N THR A 3 -17.51 -1.02 -9.70
CA THR A 3 -16.41 -0.70 -8.80
C THR A 3 -16.17 0.81 -8.88
N ASN A 4 -16.91 1.54 -8.05
CA ASN A 4 -16.56 2.90 -7.66
C ASN A 4 -15.26 2.77 -6.86
N TYR A 5 -14.11 2.84 -7.55
CA TYR A 5 -12.88 3.28 -6.91
C TYR A 5 -13.10 4.75 -6.60
N GLN A 6 -13.85 4.98 -5.52
CA GLN A 6 -13.94 6.26 -4.89
C GLN A 6 -12.48 6.62 -4.64
N SER A 7 -12.03 7.69 -5.27
CA SER A 7 -10.87 8.44 -4.84
C SER A 7 -11.15 8.84 -3.39
N GLU A 8 -10.88 7.92 -2.47
CA GLU A 8 -10.89 8.16 -1.05
C GLU A 8 -9.83 9.22 -0.87
N ALA A 9 -10.27 10.46 -0.68
CA ALA A 9 -9.41 11.55 -0.29
C ALA A 9 -8.91 11.19 1.11
N TYR A 10 -7.85 10.39 1.16
CA TYR A 10 -7.14 10.03 2.37
C TYR A 10 -6.87 11.32 3.16
N LYS A 11 -7.10 11.32 4.46
CA LYS A 11 -6.86 12.49 5.28
C LYS A 11 -5.58 12.31 6.08
N PRO A 12 -4.87 13.41 6.39
CA PRO A 12 -3.78 13.33 7.34
C PRO A 12 -4.32 12.80 8.68
N GLY A 13 -3.72 11.73 9.16
CA GLY A 13 -4.15 10.96 10.33
C GLY A 13 -4.82 9.61 10.00
N ASP A 14 -5.16 9.34 8.74
CA ASP A 14 -5.66 8.02 8.33
C ASP A 14 -4.54 6.96 8.40
N ILE A 15 -4.93 5.74 8.74
CA ILE A 15 -4.06 4.57 8.74
C ILE A 15 -4.34 3.76 7.49
N VAL A 16 -3.30 3.52 6.70
CA VAL A 16 -3.34 2.74 5.47
C VAL A 16 -2.34 1.59 5.54
N TYR A 17 -2.53 0.59 4.69
CA TYR A 17 -1.69 -0.59 4.60
C TYR A 17 -0.98 -0.58 3.25
N VAL A 18 0.33 -0.79 3.28
CA VAL A 18 1.17 -0.78 2.08
C VAL A 18 2.04 -2.01 2.00
N PHE A 19 2.36 -2.39 0.78
CA PHE A 19 3.32 -3.46 0.53
C PHE A 19 4.74 -2.95 0.66
N TYR A 20 5.41 -3.37 1.72
CA TYR A 20 6.82 -3.08 1.95
C TYR A 20 7.67 -4.28 1.53
N ARG A 21 8.51 -4.07 0.51
CA ARG A 21 9.55 -5.03 0.12
C ARG A 21 10.82 -4.70 0.87
N ASN A 22 11.23 -5.59 1.76
CA ASN A 22 12.44 -5.38 2.52
C ASN A 22 13.65 -5.71 1.60
N PRO A 23 14.53 -4.77 1.26
CA PRO A 23 15.62 -4.99 0.30
C PRO A 23 16.62 -6.05 0.75
N HIS A 24 16.66 -6.35 2.05
CA HIS A 24 17.47 -7.40 2.65
C HIS A 24 16.91 -8.82 2.44
N THR A 25 15.61 -8.94 2.18
CA THR A 25 14.90 -10.20 1.90
C THR A 25 14.09 -10.02 0.62
N GLN A 26 14.79 -10.10 -0.51
CA GLN A 26 14.28 -9.77 -1.86
C GLN A 26 13.01 -10.55 -2.27
N ASP A 27 12.67 -11.61 -1.54
CA ASP A 27 11.53 -12.48 -1.84
C ASP A 27 10.28 -12.18 -1.01
N VAL A 28 10.39 -11.39 0.06
CA VAL A 28 9.28 -11.20 1.01
C VAL A 28 8.77 -9.77 0.97
N THR A 29 7.53 -9.64 0.51
CA THR A 29 6.76 -8.40 0.59
C THR A 29 5.85 -8.51 1.81
N HIS A 30 6.01 -7.62 2.78
CA HIS A 30 5.17 -7.58 3.98
C HIS A 30 4.13 -6.48 3.85
N ILE A 31 2.94 -6.72 4.40
CA ILE A 31 1.95 -5.67 4.61
C ILE A 31 2.38 -4.90 5.84
N GLN A 32 2.59 -3.60 5.66
CA GLN A 32 3.00 -2.71 6.72
C GLN A 32 2.02 -1.55 6.83
N GLN A 33 1.64 -1.25 8.07
CA GLN A 33 0.83 -0.08 8.38
C GLN A 33 1.64 1.21 8.20
N ALA A 34 1.06 2.16 7.50
CA ALA A 34 1.57 3.51 7.29
C ALA A 34 0.52 4.53 7.71
N ALA A 35 0.97 5.69 8.16
CA ALA A 35 0.09 6.80 8.48
C ALA A 35 0.11 7.82 7.34
N VAL A 36 -1.06 8.28 6.91
CA VAL A 36 -1.17 9.39 5.97
C VAL A 36 -0.89 10.69 6.74
N VAL A 37 0.00 11.51 6.22
CA VAL A 37 0.44 12.77 6.80
C VAL A 37 0.55 13.83 5.71
N ASN A 38 0.53 15.11 6.08
CA ASN A 38 0.87 16.15 5.12
C ASN A 38 2.36 16.04 4.76
N ASN A 39 2.67 16.21 3.48
CA ASN A 39 4.05 16.22 3.05
C ASN A 39 4.76 17.46 3.65
N PRO A 40 5.89 17.29 4.37
CA PRO A 40 6.61 18.41 4.97
C PRO A 40 7.18 19.38 3.92
N ASP A 41 7.44 18.91 2.70
CA ASP A 41 7.91 19.73 1.58
C ASP A 41 6.75 20.49 0.93
N ASN A 42 5.60 19.81 0.76
CA ASN A 42 4.42 20.36 0.10
C ASN A 42 3.16 20.12 0.95
N PRO A 43 2.70 21.09 1.77
CA PRO A 43 1.53 20.90 2.64
C PRO A 43 0.21 20.69 1.88
N GLN A 44 0.19 20.98 0.58
CA GLN A 44 -0.94 20.73 -0.33
C GLN A 44 -1.01 19.27 -0.80
N GLU A 45 0.07 18.50 -0.59
CA GLU A 45 0.17 17.10 -0.97
C GLU A 45 0.18 16.19 0.27
N LEU A 46 -0.29 14.97 0.07
CA LEU A 46 -0.30 13.94 1.07
C LEU A 46 0.88 13.00 0.87
N ALA A 47 1.46 12.56 1.98
CA ALA A 47 2.51 11.58 2.02
C ALA A 47 2.15 10.49 3.02
N MET A 48 2.66 9.29 2.81
CA MET A 48 2.63 8.21 3.78
C MET A 48 3.92 8.22 4.56
N PHE A 49 3.80 8.15 5.88
CA PHE A 49 4.90 8.00 6.79
C PHE A 49 5.09 6.51 7.11
N LEU A 50 6.23 5.97 6.66
CA LEU A 50 6.60 4.56 6.81
C LEU A 50 8.09 4.46 7.14
N TYR A 51 8.46 3.76 8.21
CA TYR A 51 9.86 3.60 8.65
C TYR A 51 10.67 4.90 8.63
N GLU A 52 10.10 5.97 9.20
CA GLU A 52 10.75 7.29 9.27
C GLU A 52 11.01 7.95 7.90
N THR A 53 10.41 7.41 6.84
CA THR A 53 10.51 7.91 5.47
C THR A 53 9.14 8.38 5.00
N TYR A 54 9.11 9.50 4.27
CA TYR A 54 7.90 10.05 3.68
C TYR A 54 7.83 9.63 2.21
N TYR A 55 6.78 8.90 1.85
CA TYR A 55 6.50 8.50 0.48
C TYR A 55 5.34 9.32 -0.06
N PRO A 56 5.45 9.95 -1.24
CA PRO A 56 4.34 10.69 -1.82
C PRO A 56 3.16 9.74 -2.09
N LEU A 57 1.97 10.13 -1.65
CA LEU A 57 0.76 9.34 -1.85
C LEU A 57 0.30 9.49 -3.30
N THR A 58 0.83 8.64 -4.19
CA THR A 58 0.48 8.64 -5.62
C THR A 58 -0.51 7.51 -5.93
N GLN A 59 -1.35 7.72 -6.94
CA GLN A 59 -2.35 6.73 -7.38
C GLN A 59 -1.73 5.44 -7.98
N GLU A 60 -0.43 5.47 -8.27
CA GLU A 60 0.34 4.31 -8.73
C GLU A 60 0.84 3.42 -7.58
N MET A 61 0.81 3.91 -6.34
CA MET A 61 1.15 3.12 -5.16
C MET A 61 -0.04 2.27 -4.72
N ALA A 62 0.24 0.99 -4.47
CA ALA A 62 -0.71 0.07 -3.87
C ALA A 62 -0.88 0.39 -2.38
N VAL A 63 -1.91 1.20 -2.09
CA VAL A 63 -2.33 1.60 -0.75
C VAL A 63 -3.71 1.03 -0.48
N TYR A 64 -3.92 0.48 0.71
CA TYR A 64 -5.16 -0.19 1.09
C TYR A 64 -5.71 0.44 2.37
N ALA A 65 -7.01 0.64 2.45
CA ALA A 65 -7.65 1.20 3.63
C ALA A 65 -7.69 0.18 4.79
N THR A 66 -7.74 -1.12 4.46
CA THR A 66 -7.85 -2.21 5.43
C THR A 66 -6.77 -3.26 5.23
N GLU A 67 -6.43 -3.96 6.31
CA GLU A 67 -5.50 -5.11 6.27
C GLU A 67 -6.06 -6.21 5.38
N GLU A 68 -7.36 -6.52 5.49
CA GLU A 68 -8.01 -7.55 4.66
C GLU A 68 -7.89 -7.26 3.16
N GLU A 69 -8.10 -6.01 2.72
CA GLU A 69 -7.90 -5.64 1.32
C GLU A 69 -6.44 -5.80 0.88
N ALA A 70 -5.50 -5.37 1.73
CA ALA A 70 -4.08 -5.55 1.47
C ALA A 70 -3.72 -7.04 1.38
N GLU A 71 -4.25 -7.87 2.26
CA GLU A 71 -4.03 -9.33 2.25
C GLU A 71 -4.63 -9.98 1.01
N GLN A 72 -5.85 -9.59 0.60
CA GLN A 72 -6.45 -10.11 -0.61
C GLN A 72 -5.64 -9.74 -1.84
N ALA A 73 -5.21 -8.48 -1.96
CA ALA A 73 -4.36 -8.06 -3.05
C ALA A 73 -2.99 -8.75 -2.99
N TYR A 74 -2.39 -8.89 -1.80
CA TYR A 74 -1.14 -9.61 -1.62
C TYR A 74 -1.26 -11.05 -2.11
N ARG A 75 -2.32 -11.77 -1.71
CA ARG A 75 -2.59 -13.14 -2.18
C ARG A 75 -2.91 -13.19 -3.66
N TYR A 76 -3.55 -12.16 -4.21
CA TYR A 76 -3.83 -12.08 -5.64
C TYR A 76 -2.53 -11.93 -6.47
N TYR A 77 -1.65 -11.01 -6.07
CA TYR A 77 -0.39 -10.72 -6.76
C TYR A 77 0.71 -11.76 -6.48
N PHE A 78 0.82 -12.24 -5.24
CA PHE A 78 1.89 -13.12 -4.76
C PHE A 78 1.42 -14.54 -4.45
N GLY A 79 0.16 -14.75 -4.07
CA GLY A 79 -0.38 -16.09 -3.77
C GLY A 79 -0.55 -16.99 -5.00
N THR A 80 -0.56 -16.42 -6.22
CA THR A 80 -0.46 -17.19 -7.48
C THR A 80 0.97 -17.60 -7.83
N ALA A 81 2.01 -17.05 -7.17
CA ALA A 81 3.40 -17.41 -7.48
C ALA A 81 3.76 -18.86 -7.09
N SER A 82 2.89 -19.58 -6.36
CA SER A 82 3.10 -20.98 -5.98
C SER A 82 2.22 -22.02 -6.70
N GLU A 83 1.32 -21.65 -7.60
CA GLU A 83 0.52 -22.62 -8.39
C GLU A 83 0.61 -22.38 -9.90
N GLY A 84 1.82 -22.10 -10.35
CA GLY A 84 2.23 -22.21 -11.75
C GLY A 84 2.97 -23.52 -12.03
N SER A 85 2.51 -24.67 -11.50
CA SER A 85 2.88 -25.95 -12.10
C SER A 85 1.84 -26.30 -13.16
N PHE A 86 2.08 -25.73 -14.34
CA PHE A 86 1.81 -26.27 -15.68
C PHE A 86 0.96 -27.56 -15.73
N GLU A 87 -0.21 -27.49 -16.38
CA GLU A 87 -0.75 -28.62 -17.16
C GLU A 87 -0.55 -28.36 -18.65
#